data_AF-A0A1B6LKB5-F1
#
_entry.id   AF-A0A1B6LKB5-F1
#
_cell.length_a   1.000
_cell.length_b   1.000
_cell.length_c   1.000
_cell.angle_alpha   90.00
_cell.angle_beta   90.00
_cell.angle_gamma   90.00
#
_symmetry.space_group_name_H-M   'P 1'
#
loop_
_entity.id
_entity.type
_entity.pdbx_description
1 polymer ?
#
loop_
_entity_poly.entity_id
_entity_poly.type
_entity_poly.pdbx_seq_one_letter_code
_entity_poly.pdbx_strand_id
1 'polypeptide(L)'
;MDVLSWSFIDEFDKMNDQDRTSIHEAMEQQSISISKAGIVTSLQARCSVIAAANPIGGRYDPGMTFAENVNLSEPIMSRFDILCVVRDEVDPMKDQLLAKFVVGSHIRHHPSSAANPPPSQETPDDQTIPQDILKKYIVYAKQNVHPKLHQMDQDKVAKMYSQLRQESLVTGSLPITVRHIESMIRMAEAHAKMHLRDYVQEDDVNMAIRMMLESFVETQKYSVMKTMKNTFQKYLSFKKDTTELLYYILRQMTLDQIAYIRGIHGVDVNVIEIHEKDFLDKAKQINIYDLRDFYESKIFESNHFRYDAKRKLIVQTLPSTRVTA
;
A
#
# COMPACT_ATOMS: atom_id res chain seq x y z
N MET A 1 -24.94 -6.49 0.29
CA MET A 1 -24.82 -5.28 1.13
C MET A 1 -24.41 -4.13 0.22
N ASP A 2 -25.37 -3.47 -0.41
CA ASP A 2 -25.08 -2.49 -1.47
C ASP A 2 -24.96 -1.09 -0.87
N VAL A 3 -23.72 -0.66 -0.67
CA VAL A 3 -23.42 0.75 -0.50
C VAL A 3 -23.50 1.41 -1.87
N LEU A 4 -24.54 2.22 -2.10
CA LEU A 4 -24.73 2.94 -3.37
C LEU A 4 -23.96 4.25 -3.43
N SER A 5 -23.56 4.80 -2.28
CA SER A 5 -23.06 6.19 -2.19
C SER A 5 -21.77 6.27 -1.36
N TRP A 6 -20.85 7.13 -1.82
CA TRP A 6 -19.62 7.48 -1.10
C TRP A 6 -19.78 8.86 -0.46
N SER A 7 -19.29 9.00 0.77
CA SER A 7 -19.22 10.28 1.48
C SER A 7 -17.76 10.62 1.70
N PHE A 8 -17.30 11.70 1.08
CA PHE A 8 -15.95 12.22 1.24
C PHE A 8 -15.97 13.32 2.30
N ILE A 9 -15.15 13.17 3.33
CA ILE A 9 -15.02 14.15 4.42
C ILE A 9 -13.57 14.58 4.49
N ASP A 10 -13.35 15.89 4.37
CA ASP A 10 -12.04 16.50 4.58
C ASP A 10 -12.01 17.20 5.95
N GLU A 11 -10.82 17.38 6.50
CA GLU A 11 -10.60 17.97 7.83
C GLU A 11 -11.48 17.35 8.92
N PHE A 12 -11.54 16.02 8.96
CA PHE A 12 -12.37 15.25 9.89
C PHE A 12 -12.06 15.55 11.37
N ASP A 13 -10.86 16.05 11.66
CA ASP A 13 -10.43 16.51 12.99
C ASP A 13 -11.09 17.83 13.44
N LYS A 14 -11.62 18.65 12.52
CA LYS A 14 -12.23 19.96 12.80
C LYS A 14 -13.75 19.93 12.94
N MET A 15 -14.34 18.74 13.06
CA MET A 15 -15.78 18.59 13.22
C MET A 15 -16.28 19.12 14.56
N ASN A 16 -17.41 19.85 14.54
CA ASN A 16 -18.09 20.26 15.76
C ASN A 16 -18.64 19.04 16.52
N ASP A 17 -18.79 19.14 17.84
CA ASP A 17 -19.28 18.04 18.68
C ASP A 17 -20.68 17.54 18.28
N GLN A 18 -21.55 18.44 17.81
CA GLN A 18 -22.88 18.08 17.30
C GLN A 18 -22.81 17.24 16.02
N ASP A 19 -21.89 17.57 15.11
CA ASP A 19 -21.72 16.84 13.87
C ASP A 19 -21.06 15.48 14.14
N ARG A 20 -20.14 15.45 15.10
CA ARG A 20 -19.48 14.23 15.57
C ARG A 20 -20.44 13.21 16.16
N THR A 21 -21.40 13.65 16.98
CA THR A 21 -22.45 12.76 17.52
C THR A 21 -23.36 12.23 16.42
N SER A 22 -23.72 13.08 15.46
CA SER A 22 -24.57 12.70 14.32
C SER A 22 -23.87 11.69 13.39
N ILE A 23 -22.58 11.88 13.09
CA ILE A 23 -21.80 10.93 12.30
C ILE A 23 -21.62 9.61 13.05
N HIS A 24 -21.41 9.65 14.37
CA HIS A 24 -21.30 8.43 15.16
C HIS A 24 -22.59 7.59 15.10
N GLU A 25 -23.76 8.21 15.19
CA GLU A 25 -25.06 7.54 14.99
C GLU A 25 -25.15 6.92 13.58
N ALA A 26 -24.81 7.70 12.54
CA ALA A 26 -24.86 7.24 11.16
C ALA A 26 -23.90 6.06 10.88
N MET A 27 -22.69 6.07 11.43
CA MET A 27 -21.70 5.00 11.26
C MET A 27 -22.00 3.74 12.07
N GLU A 28 -22.71 3.89 13.19
CA GLU A 28 -23.17 2.80 14.04
C GLU A 28 -24.37 2.08 13.42
N GLN A 29 -25.44 2.84 13.16
CA GLN A 29 -26.77 2.30 12.87
C GLN A 29 -27.10 2.31 11.37
N GLN A 30 -26.31 3.03 10.56
CA GLN A 30 -26.60 3.28 9.14
C GLN A 30 -27.96 3.95 8.92
N SER A 31 -28.45 4.68 9.94
CA SER A 31 -29.68 5.45 9.95
C SER A 31 -29.49 6.70 10.81
N ILE A 32 -30.19 7.78 10.49
CA ILE A 32 -30.20 9.02 11.26
C ILE A 32 -31.64 9.29 11.68
N SER A 33 -31.84 9.52 12.98
CA SER A 33 -33.12 9.93 13.53
C SER A 33 -33.25 11.45 13.54
N ILE A 34 -34.30 11.98 12.91
CA ILE A 34 -34.58 13.42 12.86
C ILE A 34 -35.90 13.67 13.58
N SER A 35 -35.83 14.46 14.65
CA SER A 35 -36.98 15.02 15.36
C SER A 35 -36.91 16.54 15.25
N LYS A 36 -37.62 17.12 14.26
CA LYS A 36 -37.63 18.57 14.03
C LYS A 36 -39.01 19.02 13.58
N ALA A 37 -39.46 20.16 14.09
CA ALA A 37 -40.75 20.77 13.73
C ALA A 37 -41.97 19.83 13.87
N GLY A 38 -41.98 18.96 14.89
CA GLY A 38 -43.08 18.03 15.15
C GLY A 38 -43.10 16.77 14.27
N ILE A 39 -42.12 16.62 13.38
CA ILE A 39 -41.95 15.41 12.56
C ILE A 39 -40.82 14.58 13.16
N VAL A 40 -41.15 13.36 13.56
CA VAL A 40 -40.20 12.34 14.00
C VAL A 40 -40.09 11.29 12.90
N THR A 41 -38.97 11.28 12.19
CA THR A 41 -38.72 10.30 11.10
C THR A 41 -37.29 9.77 11.20
N SER A 42 -37.10 8.52 10.77
CA SER A 42 -35.78 7.93 10.63
C SER A 42 -35.46 7.79 9.15
N LEU A 43 -34.29 8.28 8.75
CA LEU A 43 -33.80 8.21 7.38
C LEU A 43 -32.61 7.25 7.31
N GLN A 44 -32.52 6.53 6.20
CA GLN A 44 -31.45 5.57 5.98
C GLN A 44 -30.21 6.26 5.42
N ALA A 45 -29.05 6.04 6.06
CA ALA A 45 -27.79 6.72 5.76
C ALA A 45 -26.68 5.71 5.37
N ARG A 46 -27.01 4.73 4.51
CA ARG A 46 -26.04 3.73 4.04
C ARG A 46 -25.04 4.35 3.06
N CYS A 47 -23.88 4.75 3.57
CA CYS A 47 -22.77 5.27 2.78
C CYS A 47 -21.42 4.69 3.24
N SER A 48 -20.45 4.67 2.33
CA SER A 48 -19.05 4.41 2.66
C SER A 48 -18.40 5.75 2.94
N VAL A 49 -17.82 5.89 4.12
CA VAL A 49 -17.13 7.12 4.53
C VAL A 49 -15.66 7.01 4.18
N ILE A 50 -15.14 8.00 3.46
CA ILE A 50 -13.73 8.22 3.23
C ILE A 50 -13.40 9.55 3.87
N ALA A 51 -12.53 9.52 4.87
CA ALA A 51 -12.18 10.69 5.66
C ALA A 51 -10.68 10.94 5.65
N ALA A 52 -10.29 12.21 5.55
CA ALA A 52 -8.94 12.67 5.80
C ALA A 52 -8.92 13.49 7.10
N ALA A 53 -7.88 13.29 7.92
CA ALA A 53 -7.68 14.01 9.17
C ALA A 53 -6.23 14.47 9.27
N ASN A 54 -6.02 15.64 9.85
CA ASN A 54 -4.68 16.18 10.05
C ASN A 54 -4.11 15.79 11.42
N PRO A 55 -2.78 15.57 11.53
CA PRO A 55 -2.15 15.36 12.82
C PRO A 55 -2.15 16.65 13.64
N ILE A 56 -2.29 16.51 14.96
CA ILE A 56 -2.18 17.63 15.89
C ILE A 56 -0.76 18.23 15.79
N GLY A 57 -0.66 19.56 15.73
CA GLY A 57 0.63 20.25 15.60
C GLY A 57 1.25 20.21 14.20
N GLY A 58 0.55 19.68 13.19
CA GLY A 58 0.93 19.74 11.78
C GLY A 58 1.96 18.69 11.34
N ARG A 59 2.51 17.88 12.26
CA ARG A 59 3.38 16.75 11.94
C ARG A 59 3.01 15.54 12.79
N TYR A 60 3.00 14.36 12.19
CA TYR A 60 2.71 13.11 12.87
C TYR A 60 3.91 12.66 13.72
N ASP A 61 3.72 12.42 15.02
CA ASP A 61 4.77 11.93 15.91
C ASP A 61 4.65 10.40 16.11
N PRO A 62 5.61 9.59 15.63
CA PRO A 62 5.59 8.13 15.81
C PRO A 62 5.84 7.66 17.25
N GLY A 63 6.25 8.57 18.16
CA GLY A 63 6.37 8.27 19.58
C GLY A 63 5.03 8.12 20.30
N MET A 64 3.98 8.77 19.79
CA MET A 64 2.63 8.75 20.33
C MET A 64 1.75 7.71 19.62
N THR A 65 0.63 7.33 20.24
CA THR A 65 -0.37 6.50 19.57
C THR A 65 -1.09 7.27 18.47
N PHE A 66 -1.70 6.57 17.53
CA PHE A 66 -2.56 7.21 16.53
C PHE A 66 -3.71 8.02 17.15
N ALA A 67 -4.29 7.52 18.24
CA ALA A 67 -5.38 8.17 18.99
C ALA A 67 -4.97 9.51 19.62
N GLU A 68 -3.71 9.65 20.01
CA GLU A 68 -3.17 10.89 20.56
C GLU A 68 -2.74 11.86 19.45
N ASN A 69 -2.25 11.33 18.32
CA ASN A 69 -1.84 12.13 17.16
C ASN A 69 -3.04 12.76 16.43
N VAL A 70 -4.20 12.09 16.44
CA VAL A 70 -5.41 12.53 15.76
C VAL A 70 -6.48 12.75 16.83
N ASN A 71 -7.04 13.96 16.93
CA ASN A 71 -7.99 14.35 17.98
C ASN A 71 -9.38 13.67 17.83
N LEU A 72 -9.42 12.35 17.73
CA LEU A 72 -10.60 11.53 17.51
C LEU A 72 -10.82 10.60 18.69
N SER A 73 -12.08 10.25 18.94
CA SER A 73 -12.43 9.38 20.07
C SER A 73 -12.35 7.92 19.62
N GLU A 74 -11.98 7.05 20.56
CA GLU A 74 -11.89 5.61 20.34
C GLU A 74 -13.15 4.98 19.71
N PRO A 75 -14.39 5.36 20.09
CA PRO A 75 -15.58 4.83 19.46
C PRO A 75 -15.63 5.11 17.95
N ILE A 76 -15.23 6.30 17.50
CA ILE A 76 -15.23 6.65 16.07
C ILE A 76 -14.15 5.88 15.32
N MET A 77 -12.93 5.81 15.87
CA MET A 77 -11.82 5.08 15.24
C MET A 77 -12.14 3.60 15.06
N SER A 78 -12.80 2.98 16.05
CA SER A 78 -13.23 1.58 15.96
C SER A 78 -14.19 1.30 14.81
N ARG A 79 -14.83 2.35 14.26
CA ARG A 79 -15.81 2.26 13.16
C ARG A 79 -15.16 2.31 11.78
N PHE A 80 -13.89 2.68 11.68
CA PHE A 80 -13.15 2.60 10.43
C PHE A 80 -12.54 1.21 10.26
N ASP A 81 -12.75 0.63 9.07
CA ASP A 81 -12.21 -0.69 8.73
C ASP A 81 -10.70 -0.63 8.42
N ILE A 82 -10.23 0.51 7.89
CA ILE A 82 -8.84 0.74 7.50
C ILE A 82 -8.41 2.12 8.00
N LEU A 83 -7.28 2.16 8.69
CA LEU A 83 -6.56 3.36 9.12
C LEU A 83 -5.24 3.45 8.35
N CYS A 84 -5.05 4.48 7.55
CA CYS A 84 -3.82 4.71 6.79
C CYS A 84 -3.10 5.92 7.37
N VAL A 85 -1.84 5.77 7.75
CA VAL A 85 -1.02 6.87 8.26
C VAL A 85 -0.02 7.27 7.19
N VAL A 86 -0.26 8.41 6.54
CA VAL A 86 0.71 8.98 5.58
C VAL A 86 1.77 9.73 6.37
N ARG A 87 3.03 9.29 6.24
CA ARG A 87 4.18 9.91 6.90
C ARG A 87 5.09 10.56 5.86
N ASP A 88 5.59 11.73 6.21
CA ASP A 88 6.61 12.44 5.44
C ASP A 88 8.00 12.05 5.97
N GLU A 89 8.69 11.17 5.24
CA GLU A 89 10.07 10.77 5.53
C GLU A 89 10.98 11.35 4.45
N VAL A 90 11.98 12.15 4.86
CA VAL A 90 12.92 12.80 3.94
C VAL A 90 13.84 11.73 3.34
N ASP A 91 13.67 11.45 2.04
CA ASP A 91 14.48 10.50 1.29
C ASP A 91 14.94 11.17 -0.03
N PRO A 92 16.24 11.48 -0.18
CA PRO A 92 16.73 12.24 -1.33
C PRO A 92 16.48 11.54 -2.67
N MET A 93 16.38 10.21 -2.69
CA MET A 93 16.08 9.48 -3.93
C MET A 93 14.61 9.59 -4.30
N LYS A 94 13.69 9.40 -3.34
CA LYS A 94 12.25 9.55 -3.58
C LYS A 94 11.89 10.99 -3.91
N ASP A 95 12.51 11.96 -3.24
CA ASP A 95 12.32 13.38 -3.50
C ASP A 95 12.75 13.75 -4.93
N GLN A 96 13.88 13.23 -5.40
CA GLN A 96 14.34 13.46 -6.77
C GLN A 96 13.38 12.84 -7.80
N LEU A 97 12.87 11.63 -7.54
CA LEU A 97 11.89 10.97 -8.42
C LEU A 97 10.58 11.74 -8.47
N LEU A 98 10.06 12.18 -7.32
CA LEU A 98 8.86 13.00 -7.21
C LEU A 98 9.04 14.33 -7.94
N ALA A 99 10.17 15.02 -7.74
CA ALA A 99 10.47 16.27 -8.40
C ALA A 99 10.53 16.11 -9.93
N LYS A 100 11.19 15.06 -10.44
CA LYS A 100 11.21 14.75 -11.88
C LYS A 100 9.81 14.49 -12.42
N PHE A 101 8.99 13.73 -11.70
CA PHE A 101 7.61 13.43 -12.08
C PHE A 101 6.74 14.70 -12.14
N VAL A 102 6.80 15.54 -11.10
CA VAL A 102 6.04 16.80 -11.03
C VAL A 102 6.46 17.77 -12.13
N VAL A 103 7.76 17.96 -12.36
CA VAL A 103 8.28 18.81 -13.44
C VAL A 103 7.84 18.27 -14.80
N GLY A 104 7.95 16.95 -15.03
CA GLY A 104 7.49 16.31 -16.25
C GLY A 104 5.99 16.51 -16.49
N SER A 105 5.18 16.40 -15.43
CA SER A 105 3.74 16.65 -15.49
C SER A 105 3.43 18.11 -15.85
N HIS A 106 4.09 19.09 -15.21
CA HIS A 106 3.88 20.51 -15.53
C HIS A 106 4.25 20.86 -16.97
N ILE A 107 5.31 20.26 -17.52
CA ILE A 107 5.71 20.48 -18.93
C ILE A 107 4.65 19.93 -19.89
N ARG A 108 4.06 18.77 -19.58
CA ARG A 108 3.02 18.12 -20.41
C ARG A 108 1.69 18.87 -20.39
N HIS A 109 1.30 19.43 -19.26
CA HIS A 109 0.02 20.13 -19.09
C HIS A 109 0.08 21.62 -19.45
N HIS A 110 1.21 22.13 -19.92
CA HIS A 110 1.32 23.52 -20.36
C HIS A 110 0.57 23.72 -21.70
N PRO A 111 -0.32 24.72 -21.82
CA PRO A 111 -1.15 24.90 -23.02
C PRO A 111 -0.35 25.08 -24.32
N SER A 112 0.83 25.70 -24.26
CA SER A 112 1.71 25.86 -25.43
C SER A 112 2.41 24.57 -25.89
N SER A 113 2.60 23.58 -25.01
CA SER A 113 3.21 22.29 -25.35
C SER A 113 2.25 21.34 -26.06
N ALA A 114 0.94 21.62 -26.04
CA ALA A 114 -0.06 20.83 -26.76
C ALA A 114 0.11 20.90 -28.29
N ALA A 115 0.79 21.94 -28.80
CA ALA A 115 1.07 22.11 -30.23
C ALA A 115 2.27 21.28 -30.72
N ASN A 116 3.22 20.96 -29.84
CA ASN A 116 4.41 20.16 -30.14
C ASN A 116 4.68 19.26 -28.93
N PRO A 117 4.10 18.05 -28.87
CA PRO A 117 4.39 17.13 -27.79
C PRO A 117 5.89 16.81 -27.83
N PRO A 118 6.63 16.93 -26.70
CA PRO A 118 7.99 16.43 -26.64
C PRO A 118 7.99 14.93 -26.99
N PRO A 119 9.07 14.39 -27.59
CA PRO A 119 9.16 12.97 -27.88
C PRO A 119 8.87 12.23 -26.59
N SER A 120 7.85 11.39 -26.64
CA SER A 120 7.43 10.55 -25.53
C SER A 120 8.65 9.78 -25.05
N GLN A 121 9.27 10.23 -23.96
CA GLN A 121 10.00 9.31 -23.12
C GLN A 121 8.97 8.26 -22.74
N GLU A 122 9.14 7.08 -23.33
CA GLU A 122 8.40 5.87 -23.03
C GLU A 122 8.38 5.75 -21.50
N THR A 123 7.30 6.21 -20.88
CA THR A 123 6.98 5.78 -19.54
C THR A 123 6.77 4.28 -19.70
N PRO A 124 7.53 3.42 -18.99
CA PRO A 124 7.31 1.99 -19.02
C PRO A 124 5.99 1.72 -18.28
N ASP A 125 4.88 2.02 -18.94
CA ASP A 125 3.53 1.99 -18.36
C ASP A 125 2.59 1.19 -19.27
N ASP A 126 3.16 0.15 -19.90
CA ASP A 126 2.46 -0.90 -20.67
C ASP A 126 1.55 -1.77 -19.77
N GLN A 127 1.39 -1.40 -18.49
CA GLN A 127 0.51 -2.03 -17.51
C GLN A 127 -0.64 -1.12 -17.04
N THR A 128 -0.76 0.11 -17.56
CA THR A 128 -1.83 1.02 -17.11
C THR A 128 -3.19 0.63 -17.70
N ILE A 129 -4.14 0.34 -16.82
CA ILE A 129 -5.53 0.06 -17.23
C ILE A 129 -6.19 1.38 -17.66
N PRO A 130 -6.72 1.49 -18.89
CA PRO A 130 -7.44 2.67 -19.33
C PRO A 130 -8.63 2.98 -18.43
N GLN A 131 -8.86 4.27 -18.14
CA GLN A 131 -9.89 4.70 -17.20
C GLN A 131 -11.31 4.23 -17.61
N ASP A 132 -11.59 4.17 -18.91
CA ASP A 132 -12.89 3.74 -19.43
C ASP A 132 -13.16 2.25 -19.17
N ILE A 133 -12.13 1.42 -19.28
CA ILE A 133 -12.23 -0.02 -18.98
C ILE A 133 -12.44 -0.19 -17.48
N LEU A 134 -11.67 0.51 -16.65
CA LEU A 134 -11.78 0.42 -15.20
C LEU A 134 -13.18 0.83 -14.70
N LYS A 135 -13.75 1.92 -15.23
CA LYS A 135 -15.11 2.36 -14.88
C LYS A 135 -16.15 1.28 -15.20
N LYS A 136 -16.10 0.71 -16.40
CA LYS A 136 -17.00 -0.37 -16.82
C LYS A 136 -16.81 -1.62 -15.97
N TYR A 137 -15.57 -1.95 -15.63
CA TYR A 137 -15.21 -3.09 -14.80
C TYR A 137 -15.80 -3.01 -13.40
N ILE A 138 -15.66 -1.85 -12.73
CA ILE A 138 -16.21 -1.63 -11.40
C ILE A 138 -17.73 -1.77 -11.40
N VAL A 139 -18.42 -1.20 -12.41
CA VAL A 139 -19.88 -1.31 -12.54
C VAL A 139 -20.30 -2.77 -12.74
N TYR A 140 -19.63 -3.49 -13.65
CA TYR A 140 -19.91 -4.90 -13.94
C TYR A 140 -19.69 -5.78 -12.70
N ALA A 141 -18.52 -5.66 -12.05
CA ALA A 141 -18.21 -6.41 -10.84
C ALA A 141 -19.22 -6.12 -9.74
N LYS A 142 -19.64 -4.85 -9.57
CA LYS A 142 -20.62 -4.44 -8.56
C LYS A 142 -21.97 -5.15 -8.71
N GLN A 143 -22.48 -5.22 -9.94
CA GLN A 143 -23.82 -5.71 -10.25
C GLN A 143 -23.91 -7.25 -10.35
N ASN A 144 -22.85 -7.91 -10.85
CA ASN A 144 -22.95 -9.31 -11.24
C ASN A 144 -22.28 -10.28 -10.27
N VAL A 145 -21.38 -9.82 -9.40
CA VAL A 145 -20.57 -10.69 -8.54
C VAL A 145 -20.87 -10.45 -7.07
N HIS A 146 -21.29 -11.53 -6.41
CA HIS A 146 -21.61 -11.58 -4.98
C HIS A 146 -20.88 -12.77 -4.33
N PRO A 147 -19.62 -12.58 -3.91
CA PRO A 147 -18.78 -13.66 -3.40
C PRO A 147 -19.39 -14.32 -2.15
N LYS A 148 -19.22 -15.64 -2.04
CA LYS A 148 -19.67 -16.44 -0.88
C LYS A 148 -18.47 -17.00 -0.09
N LEU A 149 -18.63 -17.08 1.23
CA LEU A 149 -17.58 -17.47 2.20
C LEU A 149 -17.45 -19.00 2.42
N HIS A 150 -17.93 -19.84 1.50
CA HIS A 150 -18.15 -21.26 1.77
C HIS A 150 -16.87 -22.10 2.02
N GLN A 151 -15.70 -21.60 1.62
CA GLN A 151 -14.41 -22.32 1.68
C GLN A 151 -13.34 -21.55 2.49
N MET A 152 -13.76 -20.71 3.42
CA MET A 152 -12.82 -19.98 4.27
C MET A 152 -12.31 -20.86 5.42
N ASP A 153 -11.00 -20.82 5.64
CA ASP A 153 -10.33 -21.49 6.75
C ASP A 153 -10.60 -20.74 8.07
N GLN A 154 -11.72 -21.04 8.71
CA GLN A 154 -12.23 -20.33 9.90
C GLN A 154 -11.23 -20.37 11.07
N ASP A 155 -10.53 -21.50 11.23
CA ASP A 155 -9.52 -21.70 12.26
C ASP A 155 -8.35 -20.74 12.11
N LYS A 156 -7.98 -20.41 10.87
CA LYS A 156 -6.88 -19.50 10.57
C LYS A 156 -7.20 -18.07 11.02
N VAL A 157 -8.41 -17.61 10.74
CA VAL A 157 -8.93 -16.31 11.17
C VAL A 157 -9.00 -16.24 12.69
N ALA A 158 -9.53 -17.27 13.34
CA ALA A 158 -9.63 -17.34 14.80
C ALA A 158 -8.25 -17.32 15.49
N LYS A 159 -7.28 -18.07 14.96
CA LYS A 159 -5.88 -18.05 15.44
C LYS A 159 -5.26 -16.67 15.29
N MET A 160 -5.42 -16.03 14.14
CA MET A 160 -4.88 -14.68 13.89
C MET A 160 -5.48 -13.66 14.87
N TYR A 161 -6.81 -13.63 15.01
CA TYR A 161 -7.49 -12.72 15.94
C TYR A 161 -7.01 -12.92 17.39
N SER A 162 -6.87 -14.18 17.83
CA SER A 162 -6.42 -14.49 19.18
C SER A 162 -4.99 -13.99 19.43
N GLN A 163 -4.09 -14.20 18.47
CA GLN A 163 -2.71 -13.70 18.52
C GLN A 163 -2.68 -12.16 18.55
N LEU A 164 -3.43 -11.51 17.65
CA LEU A 164 -3.52 -10.05 17.57
C LEU A 164 -4.01 -9.45 18.89
N ARG A 165 -5.06 -10.05 19.46
CA ARG A 165 -5.64 -9.59 20.73
C ARG A 165 -4.68 -9.76 21.90
N GLN A 166 -3.93 -10.85 21.95
CA GLN A 166 -2.92 -11.09 22.99
C GLN A 166 -1.79 -10.05 22.91
N GLU A 167 -1.22 -9.85 21.71
CA GLU A 167 -0.15 -8.86 21.50
C GLU A 167 -0.61 -7.43 21.79
N SER A 168 -1.85 -7.09 21.42
CA SER A 168 -2.41 -5.77 21.69
C SER A 168 -2.62 -5.49 23.17
N LEU A 169 -3.04 -6.49 23.95
CA LEU A 169 -3.23 -6.36 25.40
C LEU A 169 -1.91 -6.14 26.13
N VAL A 170 -0.87 -6.88 25.74
CA VAL A 170 0.49 -6.73 26.30
C VAL A 170 1.03 -5.33 26.05
N THR A 171 0.66 -4.76 24.91
CA THR A 171 1.27 -3.51 24.44
C THR A 171 0.50 -2.25 24.85
N GLY A 172 -0.73 -2.38 25.35
CA GLY A 172 -1.59 -1.24 25.67
C GLY A 172 -2.01 -0.45 24.42
N SER A 173 -2.09 -1.12 23.27
CA SER A 173 -2.56 -0.54 22.01
C SER A 173 -4.09 -0.49 21.92
N LEU A 174 -4.60 0.17 20.88
CA LEU A 174 -6.04 0.23 20.56
C LEU A 174 -6.69 -1.17 20.64
N PRO A 175 -7.81 -1.33 21.39
CA PRO A 175 -8.41 -2.63 21.61
C PRO A 175 -9.01 -3.21 20.32
N ILE A 176 -8.67 -4.46 20.02
CA ILE A 176 -9.20 -5.16 18.83
C ILE A 176 -10.60 -5.68 19.13
N THR A 177 -11.58 -5.08 18.47
CA THR A 177 -12.99 -5.49 18.51
C THR A 177 -13.31 -6.55 17.44
N VAL A 178 -14.47 -7.19 17.58
CA VAL A 178 -15.03 -8.14 16.58
C VAL A 178 -15.22 -7.47 15.22
N ARG A 179 -15.42 -6.15 15.19
CA ARG A 179 -15.57 -5.38 13.96
C ARG A 179 -14.38 -5.54 13.02
N HIS A 180 -13.16 -5.66 13.53
CA HIS A 180 -11.99 -5.89 12.69
C HIS A 180 -12.05 -7.24 11.93
N ILE A 181 -12.66 -8.27 12.53
CA ILE A 181 -12.88 -9.55 11.85
C ILE A 181 -13.90 -9.35 10.71
N GLU A 182 -14.97 -8.59 10.96
CA GLU A 182 -15.93 -8.24 9.91
C GLU A 182 -15.27 -7.43 8.79
N SER A 183 -14.41 -6.46 9.12
CA SER A 183 -13.63 -5.67 8.16
C SER A 183 -12.75 -6.57 7.30
N MET A 184 -12.08 -7.55 7.91
CA MET A 184 -11.26 -8.52 7.19
C MET A 184 -12.08 -9.39 6.23
N ILE A 185 -13.25 -9.86 6.66
CA ILE A 185 -14.16 -10.63 5.79
C ILE A 185 -14.62 -9.76 4.61
N ARG A 186 -14.99 -8.49 4.85
CA ARG A 186 -15.37 -7.54 3.78
C ARG A 186 -14.22 -7.30 2.80
N MET A 187 -12.99 -7.19 3.28
CA MET A 187 -11.81 -7.04 2.42
C MET A 187 -11.55 -8.29 1.58
N ALA A 188 -11.73 -9.50 2.15
CA ALA A 188 -11.59 -10.75 1.41
C ALA A 188 -12.66 -10.89 0.31
N GLU A 189 -13.91 -10.55 0.60
CA GLU A 189 -14.99 -10.47 -0.38
C GLU A 189 -14.70 -9.41 -1.46
N ALA A 190 -14.19 -8.24 -1.08
CA ALA A 190 -13.82 -7.19 -2.03
C ALA A 190 -12.71 -7.67 -2.99
N HIS A 191 -11.71 -8.39 -2.48
CA HIS A 191 -10.63 -8.95 -3.30
C HIS A 191 -11.15 -10.06 -4.24
N ALA A 192 -12.01 -10.96 -3.78
CA ALA A 192 -12.68 -11.94 -4.65
C ALA A 192 -13.51 -11.25 -5.75
N LYS A 193 -14.23 -10.18 -5.39
CA LYS A 193 -15.01 -9.36 -6.32
C LYS A 193 -14.15 -8.65 -7.36
N MET A 194 -12.95 -8.17 -6.98
CA MET A 194 -11.97 -7.62 -7.91
C MET A 194 -11.48 -8.63 -8.95
N HIS A 195 -11.51 -9.92 -8.63
CA HIS A 195 -11.18 -11.01 -9.56
C HIS A 195 -12.39 -11.63 -10.26
N LEU A 196 -13.60 -11.05 -10.08
CA LEU A 196 -14.87 -11.60 -10.55
C LEU A 196 -15.12 -13.05 -10.09
N ARG A 197 -14.61 -13.41 -8.90
CA ARG A 197 -14.79 -14.74 -8.30
C ARG A 197 -16.05 -14.78 -7.44
N ASP A 198 -16.84 -15.83 -7.59
CA ASP A 198 -18.04 -16.07 -6.77
C ASP A 198 -17.72 -16.68 -5.40
N TYR A 199 -16.48 -17.10 -5.17
CA TYR A 199 -16.04 -17.74 -3.94
C TYR A 199 -14.74 -17.10 -3.45
N VAL A 200 -14.68 -16.88 -2.14
CA VAL A 200 -13.47 -16.38 -1.46
C VAL A 200 -12.49 -17.53 -1.30
N GLN A 201 -11.25 -17.33 -1.77
CA GLN A 201 -10.15 -18.29 -1.64
C GLN A 201 -9.24 -17.94 -0.45
N GLU A 202 -8.40 -18.88 -0.02
CA GLU A 202 -7.41 -18.63 1.04
C GLU A 202 -6.46 -17.46 0.71
N ASP A 203 -6.14 -17.27 -0.56
CA ASP A 203 -5.33 -16.16 -1.05
C ASP A 203 -5.94 -14.79 -0.75
N ASP A 204 -7.28 -14.68 -0.90
CA ASP A 204 -8.02 -13.44 -0.64
C ASP A 204 -8.00 -13.13 0.87
N VAL A 205 -8.12 -14.16 1.69
CA VAL A 205 -8.05 -14.06 3.16
C VAL A 205 -6.65 -13.66 3.61
N ASN A 206 -5.60 -14.25 3.02
CA ASN A 206 -4.22 -13.88 3.32
C ASN A 206 -3.94 -12.41 2.96
N MET A 207 -4.48 -11.93 1.84
CA MET A 207 -4.39 -10.52 1.46
C MET A 207 -5.13 -9.61 2.43
N ALA A 208 -6.35 -9.99 2.83
CA ALA A 208 -7.14 -9.23 3.81
C ALA A 208 -6.46 -9.18 5.20
N ILE A 209 -5.90 -10.30 5.67
CA ILE A 209 -5.09 -10.35 6.90
C ILE A 209 -3.90 -9.39 6.79
N ARG A 210 -3.19 -9.42 5.66
CA ARG A 210 -2.05 -8.53 5.44
C ARG A 210 -2.46 -7.06 5.49
N MET A 211 -3.49 -6.65 4.76
CA MET A 211 -3.95 -5.26 4.73
C MET A 211 -4.41 -4.78 6.12
N MET A 212 -5.16 -5.61 6.84
CA MET A 212 -5.61 -5.30 8.19
C MET A 212 -4.42 -5.15 9.16
N LEU A 213 -3.45 -6.06 9.09
CA LEU A 213 -2.25 -6.01 9.93
C LEU A 213 -1.39 -4.79 9.60
N GLU A 214 -1.20 -4.48 8.32
CA GLU A 214 -0.39 -3.32 7.88
C GLU A 214 -1.00 -2.02 8.40
N SER A 215 -2.32 -1.86 8.23
CA SER A 215 -3.09 -0.75 8.79
C SER A 215 -2.98 -0.68 10.32
N PHE A 216 -3.14 -1.80 11.02
CA PHE A 216 -3.07 -1.82 12.48
C PHE A 216 -1.67 -1.50 13.01
N VAL A 217 -0.64 -2.10 12.42
CA VAL A 217 0.77 -1.94 12.83
C VAL A 217 1.24 -0.49 12.65
N GLU A 218 0.82 0.19 11.57
CA GLU A 218 1.20 1.59 11.31
C GLU A 218 0.63 2.60 12.32
N THR A 219 -0.51 2.27 12.94
CA THR A 219 -1.14 3.10 13.97
C THR A 219 -0.50 2.98 15.35
N GLN A 220 0.41 2.02 15.54
CA GLN A 220 1.07 1.78 16.82
C GLN A 220 2.30 2.67 17.04
N LYS A 221 2.66 2.83 18.32
CA LYS A 221 3.91 3.49 18.73
C LYS A 221 5.11 2.82 18.07
N TYR A 222 6.15 3.59 17.77
CA TYR A 222 7.33 3.09 17.06
C TYR A 222 7.96 1.80 17.65
N SER A 223 8.15 1.75 18.98
CA SER A 223 8.74 0.59 19.66
C SER A 223 7.88 -0.68 19.50
N VAL A 224 6.57 -0.50 19.55
CA VAL A 224 5.56 -1.57 19.42
C VAL A 224 5.47 -2.04 17.98
N MET A 225 5.39 -1.09 17.06
CA MET A 225 5.35 -1.33 15.62
C MET A 225 6.48 -2.27 15.21
N LYS A 226 7.70 -2.05 15.71
CA LYS A 226 8.86 -2.91 15.40
C LYS A 226 8.69 -4.34 15.92
N THR A 227 8.22 -4.50 17.16
CA THR A 227 7.95 -5.81 17.75
C THR A 227 6.85 -6.55 16.99
N MET A 228 5.73 -5.89 16.72
CA MET A 228 4.61 -6.46 15.96
C MET A 228 5.00 -6.82 14.53
N LYS A 229 5.80 -5.99 13.83
CA LYS A 229 6.33 -6.32 12.51
C LYS A 229 7.13 -7.62 12.51
N ASN A 230 7.92 -7.87 13.55
CA ASN A 230 8.68 -9.11 13.69
C ASN A 230 7.76 -10.31 14.00
N THR A 231 6.82 -10.17 14.95
CA THR A 231 5.89 -11.25 15.32
C THR A 231 5.00 -11.68 14.14
N PHE A 232 4.51 -10.71 13.37
CA PHE A 232 3.60 -10.95 12.25
C PHE A 232 4.29 -10.96 10.87
N GLN A 233 5.62 -11.04 10.82
CA GLN A 233 6.40 -11.01 9.57
C GLN A 233 5.92 -12.06 8.54
N LYS A 234 5.51 -13.24 9.01
CA LYS A 234 4.96 -14.32 8.17
C LYS A 234 3.72 -13.89 7.38
N TYR A 235 2.85 -13.07 7.97
CA TYR A 235 1.62 -12.61 7.31
C TYR A 235 1.88 -11.35 6.47
N LEU A 236 2.77 -10.48 6.92
CA LEU A 236 3.10 -9.22 6.23
C LEU A 236 3.94 -9.42 4.95
N SER A 237 4.66 -10.52 4.82
CA SER A 237 5.47 -10.86 3.64
C SER A 237 4.67 -11.48 2.49
N PHE A 238 3.40 -11.85 2.71
CA PHE A 238 2.57 -12.49 1.69
C PHE A 238 2.36 -11.60 0.47
N LYS A 239 2.74 -12.06 -0.74
CA LYS A 239 2.62 -11.35 -2.03
C LYS A 239 3.14 -9.90 -2.00
N LYS A 240 4.23 -9.62 -1.26
CA LYS A 240 4.95 -8.36 -1.48
C LYS A 240 5.73 -8.50 -2.79
N ASP A 241 5.37 -7.71 -3.80
CA ASP A 241 6.14 -7.58 -5.04
C ASP A 241 7.44 -6.83 -4.72
N THR A 242 8.35 -7.53 -4.04
CA THR A 242 9.70 -7.08 -3.74
C THR A 242 10.57 -7.07 -4.98
N THR A 243 10.17 -7.81 -6.01
CA THR A 243 10.94 -8.05 -7.22
C THR A 243 11.25 -6.76 -8.00
N GLU A 244 10.27 -5.88 -8.21
CA GLU A 244 10.50 -4.63 -8.94
C GLU A 244 11.38 -3.65 -8.16
N LEU A 245 11.20 -3.62 -6.84
CA LEU A 245 11.97 -2.74 -5.97
C LEU A 245 13.42 -3.23 -5.82
N LEU A 246 13.63 -4.54 -5.72
CA LEU A 246 14.95 -5.18 -5.78
C LEU A 246 15.62 -4.94 -7.13
N TYR A 247 14.86 -5.01 -8.22
CA TYR A 247 15.36 -4.67 -9.55
C TYR A 247 15.82 -3.21 -9.63
N TYR A 248 15.03 -2.26 -9.12
CA TYR A 248 15.39 -0.84 -9.14
C TYR A 248 16.69 -0.57 -8.37
N ILE A 249 16.86 -1.21 -7.20
CA ILE A 249 18.08 -1.08 -6.40
C ILE A 249 19.28 -1.68 -7.12
N LEU A 250 19.12 -2.86 -7.72
CA LEU A 250 20.18 -3.50 -8.49
C LEU A 250 20.58 -2.66 -9.71
N ARG A 251 19.58 -2.06 -10.39
CA ARG A 251 19.79 -1.12 -11.50
C ARG A 251 20.52 0.14 -11.05
N GLN A 252 20.19 0.70 -9.89
CA GLN A 252 20.89 1.86 -9.37
C GLN A 252 22.36 1.51 -9.03
N MET A 253 22.59 0.37 -8.37
CA MET A 253 23.94 -0.10 -8.07
C MET A 253 24.78 -0.33 -9.33
N THR A 254 24.19 -0.87 -10.39
CA THR A 254 24.89 -1.06 -11.66
C THR A 254 25.24 0.26 -12.33
N LEU A 255 24.33 1.24 -12.33
CA LEU A 255 24.60 2.58 -12.85
C LEU A 255 25.71 3.30 -12.08
N ASP A 256 25.70 3.24 -10.75
CA ASP A 256 26.74 3.81 -9.91
C ASP A 256 28.11 3.17 -10.22
N GLN A 257 28.13 1.85 -10.40
CA GLN A 257 29.35 1.10 -10.73
C GLN A 257 29.87 1.42 -12.15
N ILE A 258 28.99 1.60 -13.12
CA ILE A 258 29.35 2.06 -14.48
C ILE A 258 29.99 3.45 -14.41
N ALA A 259 29.38 4.38 -13.67
CA ALA A 259 29.90 5.73 -13.52
C ALA A 259 31.29 5.74 -12.86
N TYR A 260 31.47 4.93 -11.82
CA TYR A 260 32.76 4.75 -11.14
C TYR A 260 33.85 4.23 -12.10
N ILE A 261 33.56 3.15 -12.84
CA ILE A 261 34.53 2.54 -13.76
C ILE A 261 34.83 3.49 -14.93
N ARG A 262 33.83 4.19 -15.46
CA ARG A 262 34.03 5.19 -16.53
C ARG A 262 34.91 6.35 -16.06
N GLY A 263 34.75 6.80 -14.80
CA GLY A 263 35.57 7.87 -14.22
C GLY A 263 37.03 7.51 -14.01
N ILE A 264 37.35 6.22 -13.79
CA ILE A 264 38.72 5.75 -13.54
C ILE A 264 39.40 5.23 -14.82
N HIS A 265 38.69 4.45 -15.62
CA HIS A 265 39.28 3.73 -16.76
C HIS A 265 38.97 4.35 -18.12
N GLY A 266 37.97 5.24 -18.25
CA GLY A 266 37.62 5.92 -19.50
C GLY A 266 37.14 5.00 -20.64
N VAL A 267 36.93 3.70 -20.37
CA VAL A 267 36.51 2.68 -21.34
C VAL A 267 35.14 2.15 -20.95
N ASP A 268 34.27 1.93 -21.94
CA ASP A 268 32.98 1.28 -21.74
C ASP A 268 33.19 -0.22 -21.47
N VAL A 269 32.67 -0.70 -20.34
CA VAL A 269 32.80 -2.09 -19.91
C VAL A 269 31.56 -2.87 -20.30
N ASN A 270 31.75 -4.02 -20.95
CA ASN A 270 30.66 -4.88 -21.41
C ASN A 270 30.04 -5.76 -20.31
N VAL A 271 30.73 -5.92 -19.18
CA VAL A 271 30.33 -6.80 -18.07
C VAL A 271 30.53 -6.08 -16.75
N ILE A 272 29.49 -6.02 -15.93
CA ILE A 272 29.53 -5.42 -14.58
C ILE A 272 29.32 -6.53 -13.56
N GLU A 273 30.17 -6.56 -12.54
CA GLU A 273 30.07 -7.50 -11.42
C GLU A 273 29.68 -6.74 -10.16
N ILE A 274 28.59 -7.14 -9.51
CA ILE A 274 28.14 -6.65 -8.20
C ILE A 274 28.23 -7.77 -7.18
N HIS A 275 28.78 -7.49 -6.00
CA HIS A 275 28.78 -8.44 -4.90
C HIS A 275 27.39 -8.64 -4.30
N GLU A 276 27.01 -9.91 -4.09
CA GLU A 276 25.74 -10.25 -3.44
C GLU A 276 25.62 -9.65 -2.04
N LYS A 277 26.73 -9.55 -1.29
CA LYS A 277 26.73 -8.95 0.05
C LYS A 277 26.27 -7.49 0.02
N ASP A 278 26.78 -6.70 -0.91
CA ASP A 278 26.44 -5.29 -1.03
C ASP A 278 24.97 -5.11 -1.44
N PHE A 279 24.50 -5.97 -2.35
CA PHE A 279 23.10 -5.99 -2.75
C PHE A 279 22.17 -6.42 -1.60
N LEU A 280 22.55 -7.45 -0.84
CA LEU A 280 21.82 -7.93 0.32
C LEU A 280 21.80 -6.87 1.44
N ASP A 281 22.88 -6.13 1.64
CA ASP A 281 22.93 -5.08 2.66
C ASP A 281 22.06 -3.88 2.27
N LYS A 282 21.99 -3.50 0.98
CA LYS A 282 20.98 -2.55 0.49
C LYS A 282 19.56 -3.11 0.58
N ALA A 283 19.35 -4.39 0.33
CA ALA A 283 18.04 -5.05 0.50
C ALA A 283 17.60 -5.12 1.97
N LYS A 284 18.53 -5.29 2.92
CA LYS A 284 18.22 -5.24 4.35
C LYS A 284 17.76 -3.87 4.80
N GLN A 285 18.28 -2.79 4.22
CA GLN A 285 17.87 -1.41 4.55
C GLN A 285 16.39 -1.15 4.27
N ILE A 286 15.81 -1.89 3.32
CA ILE A 286 14.39 -1.83 2.95
C ILE A 286 13.56 -2.98 3.55
N ASN A 287 14.11 -3.68 4.55
CA ASN A 287 13.49 -4.83 5.23
C ASN A 287 13.23 -6.06 4.34
N ILE A 288 14.05 -6.26 3.31
CA ILE A 288 14.04 -7.48 2.48
C ILE A 288 15.22 -8.35 2.89
N TYR A 289 14.91 -9.58 3.30
CA TYR A 289 15.91 -10.54 3.80
C TYR A 289 16.09 -11.76 2.90
N ASP A 290 15.13 -12.02 2.00
CA ASP A 290 15.20 -13.12 1.04
C ASP A 290 15.27 -12.57 -0.38
N LEU A 291 16.27 -13.02 -1.14
CA LEU A 291 16.56 -12.61 -2.51
C LEU A 291 16.31 -13.75 -3.51
N ARG A 292 15.95 -14.94 -3.03
CA ARG A 292 15.80 -16.14 -3.87
C ARG A 292 14.70 -15.96 -4.91
N ASP A 293 13.54 -15.48 -4.47
CA ASP A 293 12.39 -15.17 -5.33
C ASP A 293 12.72 -14.13 -6.41
N PHE A 294 13.70 -13.27 -6.16
CA PHE A 294 14.15 -12.27 -7.11
C PHE A 294 15.09 -12.85 -8.19
N TYR A 295 16.01 -13.75 -7.81
CA TYR A 295 16.91 -14.39 -8.78
C TYR A 295 16.18 -15.31 -9.76
N GLU A 296 15.05 -15.90 -9.34
CA GLU A 296 14.20 -16.74 -10.18
C GLU A 296 13.17 -15.92 -11.00
N SER A 297 13.11 -14.61 -10.80
CA SER A 297 12.15 -13.76 -11.48
C SER A 297 12.50 -13.53 -12.95
N LYS A 298 11.46 -13.50 -13.79
CA LYS A 298 11.56 -13.11 -15.21
C LYS A 298 12.13 -11.71 -15.40
N ILE A 299 11.97 -10.80 -14.43
CA ILE A 299 12.50 -9.43 -14.49
C ILE A 299 14.04 -9.43 -14.36
N PHE A 300 14.60 -10.38 -13.63
CA PHE A 300 16.04 -10.52 -13.47
C PHE A 300 16.68 -11.04 -14.77
N GLU A 301 16.11 -12.08 -15.36
CA GLU A 301 16.58 -12.65 -16.63
C GLU A 301 16.38 -11.70 -17.82
N SER A 302 15.22 -11.02 -17.90
CA SER A 302 14.88 -10.15 -19.04
C SER A 302 15.81 -8.93 -19.15
N ASN A 303 16.39 -8.48 -18.04
CA ASN A 303 17.31 -7.34 -17.99
C ASN A 303 18.79 -7.74 -18.04
N HIS A 304 19.09 -8.96 -18.51
CA HIS A 304 20.43 -9.51 -18.71
C HIS A 304 21.27 -9.59 -17.43
N PHE A 305 20.63 -9.83 -16.29
CA PHE A 305 21.32 -10.17 -15.06
C PHE A 305 21.46 -11.69 -14.93
N ARG A 306 22.62 -12.13 -14.45
CA ARG A 306 22.91 -13.53 -14.15
C ARG A 306 23.49 -13.62 -12.75
N TYR A 307 22.93 -14.51 -11.93
CA TYR A 307 23.47 -14.81 -10.62
C TYR A 307 24.47 -15.96 -10.71
N ASP A 308 25.70 -15.74 -10.25
CA ASP A 308 26.72 -16.77 -10.12
C ASP A 308 26.81 -17.23 -8.66
N ALA A 309 26.15 -18.35 -8.34
CA ALA A 309 26.13 -18.95 -7.01
C ALA A 309 27.51 -19.39 -6.50
N LYS A 310 28.48 -19.65 -7.39
CA LYS A 310 29.83 -20.08 -6.99
C LYS A 310 30.69 -18.91 -6.53
N ARG A 311 30.54 -17.74 -7.18
CA ARG A 311 31.31 -16.53 -6.89
C ARG A 311 30.56 -15.53 -6.00
N LYS A 312 29.26 -15.73 -5.76
CA LYS A 312 28.37 -14.79 -5.04
C LYS A 312 28.36 -13.40 -5.69
N LEU A 313 28.29 -13.40 -7.02
CA LEU A 313 28.32 -12.21 -7.86
C LEU A 313 27.04 -12.15 -8.71
N ILE A 314 26.49 -10.96 -8.83
CA ILE A 314 25.46 -10.62 -9.79
C ILE A 314 26.16 -9.98 -10.98
N VAL A 315 26.10 -10.64 -12.12
CA VAL A 315 26.76 -10.21 -13.35
C VAL A 315 25.71 -9.62 -14.29
N GLN A 316 25.92 -8.39 -14.74
CA GLN A 316 25.11 -7.80 -15.81
C GLN A 316 25.92 -7.75 -17.10
N THR A 317 25.35 -8.29 -18.19
CA THR A 317 25.91 -8.12 -19.54
C THR A 317 25.21 -6.98 -20.24
N LEU A 318 25.94 -5.90 -20.55
CA LEU A 318 25.40 -4.78 -21.31
C LEU A 318 25.40 -5.12 -22.82
N PRO A 319 24.34 -4.78 -23.56
CA PRO A 319 24.37 -4.91 -25.01
C PRO A 319 25.43 -3.98 -25.58
N SER A 320 26.36 -4.51 -26.37
CA SER A 320 27.40 -3.72 -27.04
C SER A 320 26.73 -2.75 -28.01
N THR A 321 26.72 -1.46 -27.71
CA THR A 321 26.49 -0.41 -28.70
C THR A 321 27.67 -0.44 -29.68
N ARG A 322 27.57 -1.28 -30.71
CA ARG A 322 28.40 -1.12 -31.91
C ARG A 322 27.97 0.19 -32.56
N VAL A 323 28.70 1.26 -32.27
CA VAL A 323 28.72 2.46 -33.09
C VAL A 323 29.33 2.04 -34.43
N THR A 324 28.47 1.74 -35.41
CA THR A 324 28.87 1.80 -36.82
C THR A 324 28.90 3.26 -37.23
N ALA A 325 30.09 3.83 -37.27
CA ALA A 325 30.48 4.92 -38.17
C ALA A 325 31.99 4.83 -38.41
#